data_AF-A0A7W3SVR6-F1
#
_entry.id   AF-A0A7W3SVR6-F1
#
_cell.length_a   1.000
_cell.length_b   1.000
_cell.length_c   1.000
_cell.angle_alpha   90.00
_cell.angle_beta   90.00
_cell.angle_gamma   90.00
#
_symmetry.space_group_name_H-M   'P 1'
#
loop_
_entity.id
_entity.type
_entity.pdbx_description
1 polymer ?
#
loop_
_entity_poly.entity_id
_entity_poly.type
_entity_poly.pdbx_seq_one_letter_code
_entity_poly.pdbx_strand_id
1 'polypeptide(L)'
;MEKWSWLQRHMPFISNKQFITCRRKNLLQFDLLIDDGPHNLLPALAEGKKVLCIPHPWNLKEREQYAMPLLPTWKGAKETVDFLLAE
;
A
#
# COMPACT_ATOMS: atom_id res chain seq x y z
N MET A 1 7.29 -12.36 18.44
CA MET A 1 6.20 -11.36 18.51
C MET A 1 5.41 -11.48 17.22
N GLU A 2 4.15 -11.84 17.31
CA GLU A 2 3.30 -12.26 16.19
C GLU A 2 2.62 -11.02 15.56
N LYS A 3 2.52 -10.92 14.22
CA LYS A 3 2.13 -9.66 13.53
C LYS A 3 0.79 -9.11 14.00
N TRP A 4 -0.16 -10.00 14.27
CA TRP A 4 -1.47 -9.64 14.81
C TRP A 4 -1.36 -9.00 16.20
N SER A 5 -0.55 -9.57 17.10
CA SER A 5 -0.31 -9.01 18.43
C SER A 5 0.28 -7.59 18.38
N TRP A 6 1.20 -7.32 17.45
CA TRP A 6 1.73 -5.96 17.23
C TRP A 6 0.63 -5.00 16.76
N LEU A 7 -0.18 -5.44 15.78
CA LEU A 7 -1.28 -4.64 15.25
C LEU A 7 -2.29 -4.28 16.35
N GLN A 8 -2.70 -5.23 17.19
CA GLN A 8 -3.66 -4.98 18.25
C GLN A 8 -3.13 -4.05 19.35
N ARG A 9 -1.80 -4.05 19.60
CA ARG A 9 -1.18 -3.13 20.55
C ARG A 9 -1.21 -1.68 20.06
N HIS A 10 -1.02 -1.45 18.76
CA HIS A 10 -0.81 -0.11 18.19
C HIS A 10 -2.02 0.45 17.43
N MET A 11 -2.89 -0.42 16.91
CA MET A 11 -4.06 -0.09 16.10
C MET A 11 -5.26 -0.98 16.49
N PRO A 12 -5.74 -0.92 17.74
CA PRO A 12 -6.80 -1.81 18.24
C PRO A 12 -8.16 -1.62 17.53
N PHE A 13 -8.32 -0.55 16.75
CA PHE A 13 -9.50 -0.31 15.92
C PHE A 13 -9.56 -1.17 14.65
N ILE A 14 -8.45 -1.83 14.26
CA ILE A 14 -8.43 -2.77 13.12
C ILE A 14 -8.84 -4.15 13.61
N SER A 15 -9.97 -4.66 13.13
CA SER A 15 -10.47 -5.99 13.48
C SER A 15 -9.77 -7.11 12.70
N ASN A 16 -9.95 -8.37 13.13
CA ASN A 16 -9.43 -9.53 12.41
C ASN A 16 -9.99 -9.67 10.98
N LYS A 17 -11.20 -9.14 10.72
CA LYS A 17 -11.82 -9.10 9.38
C LYS A 17 -11.06 -8.19 8.40
N GLN A 18 -10.30 -7.23 8.91
CA GLN A 18 -9.47 -6.30 8.14
C GLN A 18 -8.00 -6.74 8.07
N PHE A 19 -7.64 -7.86 8.73
CA PHE A 19 -6.28 -8.41 8.72
C PHE A 19 -6.21 -9.61 7.77
N ILE A 20 -5.63 -9.41 6.59
CA ILE A 20 -5.50 -10.43 5.56
C ILE A 20 -4.03 -10.81 5.39
N THR A 21 -3.69 -12.07 5.66
CA THR A 21 -2.36 -12.63 5.35
C THR A 21 -2.36 -13.21 3.96
N CYS A 22 -1.56 -12.66 3.05
CA CYS A 22 -1.41 -13.20 1.71
C CYS A 22 0.01 -12.94 1.18
N ARG A 23 0.42 -13.73 0.17
CA ARG A 23 1.70 -13.56 -0.52
C ARG A 23 1.58 -12.69 -1.76
N ARG A 24 0.52 -12.88 -2.54
CA ARG A 24 0.26 -12.14 -3.79
C ARG A 24 -0.92 -11.21 -3.57
N LYS A 25 -0.63 -9.93 -3.33
CA LYS A 25 -1.66 -8.95 -2.94
C LYS A 25 -2.63 -8.63 -4.07
N ASN A 26 -2.16 -8.65 -5.33
CA ASN A 26 -2.98 -8.42 -6.53
C ASN A 26 -4.15 -9.41 -6.71
N LEU A 27 -4.13 -10.56 -6.03
CA LEU A 27 -5.29 -11.49 -6.03
C LEU A 27 -6.46 -10.98 -5.19
N LEU A 28 -6.27 -9.95 -4.37
CA LEU A 28 -7.32 -9.32 -3.58
C LEU A 28 -8.05 -8.26 -4.40
N GLN A 29 -9.33 -8.05 -4.09
CA GLN A 29 -10.08 -6.91 -4.65
C GLN A 29 -9.90 -5.69 -3.76
N PHE A 30 -9.38 -4.61 -4.35
CA PHE A 30 -9.20 -3.30 -3.76
C PHE A 30 -9.13 -2.24 -4.87
N ASP A 31 -9.32 -0.98 -4.50
CA ASP A 31 -9.20 0.17 -5.41
C ASP A 31 -7.78 0.78 -5.36
N LEU A 32 -7.19 0.82 -4.17
CA LEU A 32 -5.89 1.43 -3.89
C LEU A 32 -5.01 0.50 -3.04
N LEU A 33 -3.74 0.39 -3.43
CA LEU A 33 -2.69 -0.26 -2.64
C LEU A 33 -1.64 0.75 -2.17
N ILE A 34 -1.43 0.85 -0.86
CA ILE A 34 -0.32 1.57 -0.25
C ILE A 34 0.71 0.54 0.21
N ASP A 35 1.91 0.56 -0.36
CA ASP A 35 2.98 -0.43 -0.08
C ASP A 35 4.36 0.18 -0.41
N ASP A 36 5.43 -0.39 0.12
CA ASP A 36 6.81 -0.06 -0.25
C ASP A 36 7.41 -1.09 -1.24
N GLY A 37 6.83 -2.30 -1.32
CA GLY A 37 7.36 -3.41 -2.10
C GLY A 37 6.97 -3.35 -3.58
N PRO A 38 7.92 -3.15 -4.53
CA PRO A 38 7.60 -3.10 -5.96
C PRO A 38 6.97 -4.39 -6.50
N HIS A 39 7.31 -5.53 -5.90
CA HIS A 39 6.72 -6.82 -6.24
C HIS A 39 5.21 -6.91 -5.97
N ASN A 40 4.64 -6.02 -5.15
CA ASN A 40 3.19 -5.88 -4.95
C ASN A 40 2.61 -4.74 -5.80
N LEU A 41 3.33 -3.63 -5.92
CA LEU A 41 2.88 -2.43 -6.62
C LEU A 41 2.81 -2.63 -8.14
N LEU A 42 3.83 -3.26 -8.74
CA LEU A 42 3.90 -3.42 -10.21
C LEU A 42 2.78 -4.33 -10.74
N PRO A 43 2.45 -5.48 -10.12
CA PRO A 43 1.28 -6.27 -10.52
C PRO A 43 -0.03 -5.51 -10.37
N ALA A 44 -0.22 -4.77 -9.26
CA ALA A 44 -1.43 -3.97 -9.05
C ALA A 44 -1.58 -2.89 -10.14
N LEU A 45 -0.49 -2.20 -10.49
CA LEU A 45 -0.46 -1.21 -11.56
C LEU A 45 -0.77 -1.85 -12.93
N ALA A 46 -0.20 -3.02 -13.22
CA ALA A 46 -0.46 -3.76 -14.47
C ALA A 46 -1.92 -4.22 -14.60
N GLU A 47 -2.62 -4.43 -13.49
CA GLU A 47 -4.05 -4.73 -13.42
C GLU A 47 -4.94 -3.48 -13.40
N GLY A 48 -4.36 -2.29 -13.57
CA GLY A 48 -5.09 -1.02 -13.58
C GLY A 48 -5.56 -0.53 -12.20
N LYS A 49 -5.03 -1.10 -11.11
CA LYS A 49 -5.30 -0.63 -9.75
C LYS A 49 -4.50 0.62 -9.43
N LYS A 50 -5.05 1.48 -8.58
CA LYS A 50 -4.35 2.67 -8.09
C LYS A 50 -3.30 2.23 -7.06
N VAL A 51 -2.13 2.89 -7.07
CA VAL A 51 -1.04 2.58 -6.15
C VAL A 51 -0.44 3.85 -5.54
N LEU A 52 0.00 3.75 -4.29
CA LEU A 52 0.80 4.76 -3.59
C LEU A 52 2.04 4.08 -3.00
N CYS A 53 3.21 4.45 -3.49
CA CYS A 53 4.48 3.87 -3.08
C CYS A 53 5.07 4.62 -1.88
N ILE A 54 5.34 3.91 -0.78
CA ILE A 54 6.12 4.46 0.34
C ILE A 54 7.60 4.41 -0.06
N PRO A 55 8.29 5.57 -0.20
CA PRO A 55 9.64 5.60 -0.75
C PRO A 55 10.66 5.05 0.25
N HIS A 56 11.49 4.12 -0.22
CA HIS A 56 12.60 3.56 0.52
C HIS A 56 13.83 3.37 -0.40
N PRO A 57 15.03 3.12 0.15
CA PRO A 57 16.23 2.92 -0.68
C PRO A 57 16.10 1.75 -1.66
N TRP A 58 15.43 0.66 -1.25
CA TRP A 58 15.31 -0.56 -2.05
C TRP A 58 14.34 -0.47 -3.23
N ASN A 59 13.46 0.54 -3.27
CA ASN A 59 12.52 0.73 -4.37
C ASN A 59 12.87 1.92 -5.27
N LEU A 60 14.10 2.46 -5.16
CA LEU A 60 14.54 3.61 -5.94
C LEU A 60 14.50 3.34 -7.45
N LYS A 61 15.05 2.21 -7.88
CA LYS A 61 15.12 1.83 -9.29
C LYS A 61 13.72 1.72 -9.92
N GLU A 62 12.80 1.05 -9.25
CA GLU A 62 11.44 0.87 -9.75
C GLU A 62 10.65 2.19 -9.72
N ARG A 63 10.88 3.06 -8.73
CA ARG A 63 10.28 4.41 -8.71
C ARG A 63 10.75 5.26 -9.89
N GLU A 64 12.04 5.22 -10.22
CA GLU A 64 12.61 5.93 -11.38
C GLU A 64 12.07 5.38 -12.71
N GLN A 65 11.90 4.06 -12.81
CA GLN A 65 11.46 3.41 -14.04
C GLN A 65 9.95 3.54 -14.31
N TYR A 66 9.11 3.46 -13.28
CA TYR A 66 7.65 3.36 -13.43
C TYR A 66 6.88 4.61 -12.99
N ALA A 67 7.57 5.66 -12.53
CA ALA A 67 6.97 6.95 -12.13
C ALA A 67 5.76 6.79 -11.16
N MET A 68 5.87 5.88 -10.20
CA MET A 68 4.78 5.59 -9.26
C MET A 68 4.44 6.81 -8.37
N PRO A 69 3.14 7.10 -8.13
CA PRO A 69 2.74 8.08 -7.11
C PRO A 69 3.33 7.72 -5.75
N LEU A 70 3.78 8.72 -4.98
CA LEU A 70 4.51 8.51 -3.73
C LEU A 70 3.70 8.95 -2.51
N LEU A 71 3.87 8.20 -1.40
CA LEU A 71 3.46 8.59 -0.07
C LEU A 71 4.70 8.72 0.84
N PRO A 72 5.42 9.86 0.79
CA PRO A 72 6.67 10.03 1.53
C PRO A 72 6.47 10.13 3.06
N THR A 73 5.27 10.46 3.51
CA THR A 73 4.89 10.55 4.92
C THR A 73 3.40 10.31 5.08
N TRP A 74 2.98 9.93 6.29
CA TRP A 74 1.56 9.81 6.64
C TRP A 74 0.86 11.16 6.80
N LYS A 75 1.60 12.27 6.94
CA LYS A 75 1.02 13.62 6.98
C LYS A 75 0.43 13.96 5.61
N GLY A 76 -0.88 14.22 5.54
CA GLY A 76 -1.58 14.51 4.28
C GLY A 76 -2.01 13.25 3.50
N ALA A 77 -1.88 12.06 4.10
CA ALA A 77 -2.20 10.81 3.45
C ALA A 77 -3.69 10.73 3.06
N LYS A 78 -4.59 11.25 3.92
CA LYS A 78 -6.02 11.19 3.66
C LYS A 78 -6.38 11.99 2.41
N GLU A 79 -5.90 13.22 2.29
CA GLU A 79 -6.16 14.10 1.16
C GLU A 79 -5.59 13.51 -0.15
N THR A 80 -4.43 12.86 -0.06
CA THR A 80 -3.81 12.17 -1.19
C THR A 80 -4.66 10.97 -1.63
N VAL A 81 -5.15 10.17 -0.68
CA VAL A 81 -6.05 9.04 -0.94
C VAL A 81 -7.36 9.53 -1.55
N ASP A 82 -7.98 10.55 -0.95
CA ASP A 82 -9.24 11.12 -1.45
C ASP A 82 -9.06 11.65 -2.89
N PHE A 83 -7.98 12.39 -3.16
CA PHE A 83 -7.68 12.90 -4.50
C PHE A 83 -7.50 11.78 -5.53
N LEU A 84 -6.76 10.72 -5.18
CA LEU A 84 -6.57 9.58 -6.08
C LEU A 84 -7.86 8.81 -6.32
N LEU A 85 -8.77 8.76 -5.35
CA LEU A 85 -10.03 8.03 -5.44
C LEU A 85 -11.20 8.89 -5.93
N ALA A 86 -10.99 10.18 -6.24
CA ALA A 86 -12.04 11.12 -6.65
C ALA A 86 -12.58 10.94 -8.09
N GLU A 87 -12.51 9.72 -8.64
CA GLU A 87 -13.07 9.35 -9.95
C GLU A 87 -14.30 8.47 -9.80
#